data_AF-A0A9W8MSX4-F1
#
_entry.id   AF-A0A9W8MSX4-F1
#
_cell.length_a   1.000
_cell.length_b   1.000
_cell.length_c   1.000
_cell.angle_alpha   90.00
_cell.angle_beta   90.00
_cell.angle_gamma   90.00
#
_symmetry.space_group_name_H-M   'P 1'
#
loop_
_entity.id
_entity.type
_entity.pdbx_description
1 polymer ?
#
loop_
_entity_poly.entity_id
_entity_poly.type
_entity_poly.pdbx_seq_one_letter_code
_entity_poly.pdbx_strand_id
1 'polypeptide(L)'
;MALTCQTLYQIFQSPAIQYTYDLYLNSMEDVGSGLPPAELLKALRDRETAWRELNWKSVEIVKAGPAGLAAYGYIAGVFAQTDGFDFSVFWLPSTTRKGTCVTTPIDFRIHDFIIDVPQDLVIFLHEELLPSGSGRGNLYCRTISTNQPHPACSASRTLSFEVPQHPQHGNITSVELELAVDILFLSIRQGQGIRLLIWNWTMGLLIYDSFNQLSPFINDFDIVRRDVFILISCADSGKILIHQFSPTMVCTPVLIATLSLPEIMSTPRMIWFRAHSGQFQERPTPGTLFMPSPIARTHVFSAAYSSTVGGGRYALFVQSNTFLRYVDRGEEGQEVSWKEWGEEDCRFMAKRIGENWLRFAHGSCIVCNSIDKVGVDVFNFSSSRCNADSSASGSRERQYFSRDNPTVISKDVKIFEEDVVTRLPYHVASREMEETPFAYMIDEERIIGLKFGTDAVELTVYSF
;
A
#
# COMPACT_ATOMS: atom_id res chain seq x y z
N MET A 1 24.78 -35.29 -25.61
CA MET A 1 24.44 -33.85 -25.55
C MET A 1 22.97 -33.60 -25.88
N ALA A 2 22.45 -34.05 -27.04
CA ALA A 2 21.03 -33.88 -27.41
C ALA A 2 20.03 -34.49 -26.40
N LEU A 3 20.29 -35.71 -25.89
CA LEU A 3 19.42 -36.36 -24.90
C LEU A 3 19.35 -35.58 -23.57
N THR A 4 20.49 -35.07 -23.09
CA THR A 4 20.57 -34.25 -21.88
C THR A 4 19.75 -32.97 -22.01
N CYS A 5 19.87 -32.27 -23.15
CA CYS A 5 19.07 -31.06 -23.41
C CYS A 5 17.57 -31.36 -23.47
N GLN A 6 17.18 -32.48 -24.08
CA GLN A 6 15.78 -32.91 -24.15
C GLN A 6 15.22 -33.25 -22.76
N THR A 7 15.96 -33.97 -21.93
CA THR A 7 15.57 -34.30 -20.56
C THR A 7 15.42 -33.03 -19.71
N LEU A 8 16.38 -32.10 -19.79
CA LEU A 8 16.30 -30.82 -19.07
C LEU A 8 15.10 -29.99 -19.54
N TYR A 9 14.81 -29.97 -20.85
CA TYR A 9 13.64 -29.30 -21.38
C TYR A 9 12.34 -29.93 -20.86
N GLN A 10 12.22 -31.27 -20.84
CA GLN A 10 11.05 -31.95 -20.28
C GLN A 10 10.86 -31.68 -18.79
N ILE A 11 11.95 -31.63 -18.01
CA ILE A 11 11.91 -31.26 -16.60
C ILE A 11 11.40 -29.82 -16.46
N PHE A 12 11.95 -28.88 -17.23
CA PHE A 12 11.51 -27.49 -17.22
C PHE A 12 10.02 -27.34 -17.59
N GLN A 13 9.51 -28.15 -18.52
CA GLN A 13 8.10 -28.18 -18.92
C GLN A 13 7.19 -28.88 -17.89
N SER A 14 7.72 -29.43 -16.81
CA SER A 14 6.89 -30.02 -15.76
C SER A 14 6.01 -28.93 -15.09
N PRO A 15 4.75 -29.24 -14.73
CA PRO A 15 3.86 -28.26 -14.13
C PRO A 15 4.40 -27.65 -12.82
N ALA A 16 5.15 -28.42 -12.03
CA ALA A 16 5.74 -27.94 -10.79
C ALA A 16 6.79 -26.85 -11.04
N ILE A 17 7.71 -27.06 -11.98
CA ILE A 17 8.74 -26.05 -12.30
C ILE A 17 8.12 -24.84 -12.99
N GLN A 18 7.17 -25.05 -13.91
CA GLN A 18 6.44 -23.95 -14.54
C GLN A 18 5.66 -23.13 -13.52
N TYR A 19 5.03 -23.76 -12.51
CA TYR A 19 4.32 -23.06 -11.45
C TYR A 19 5.24 -22.20 -10.60
N THR A 20 6.36 -22.75 -10.12
CA THR A 20 7.35 -21.97 -9.35
C THR A 20 7.93 -20.83 -10.17
N TYR A 21 8.19 -21.06 -11.46
CA TYR A 21 8.68 -20.04 -12.37
C TYR A 21 7.65 -18.91 -12.59
N ASP A 22 6.39 -19.26 -12.87
CA ASP A 22 5.32 -18.29 -13.09
C ASP A 22 5.00 -17.49 -11.80
N LEU A 23 5.10 -18.10 -10.62
CA LEU A 23 5.01 -17.39 -9.33
C LEU A 23 6.11 -16.32 -9.21
N TYR A 24 7.36 -16.69 -9.49
CA TYR A 24 8.50 -15.77 -9.44
C TYR A 24 8.32 -14.60 -10.41
N LEU A 25 7.91 -14.88 -11.65
CA LEU A 25 7.67 -13.83 -12.65
C LEU A 25 6.59 -12.84 -12.20
N ASN A 26 5.51 -13.36 -11.65
CA ASN A 26 4.37 -12.56 -11.18
C ASN A 26 4.55 -12.00 -9.77
N SER A 27 5.74 -12.15 -9.16
CA SER A 27 6.02 -11.66 -7.82
C SER A 27 5.05 -12.21 -6.75
N MET A 28 4.73 -13.50 -6.82
CA MET A 28 3.79 -14.18 -5.93
C MET A 28 4.45 -15.34 -5.17
N GLU A 29 3.81 -15.73 -4.07
CA GLU A 29 4.19 -16.84 -3.21
C GLU A 29 3.05 -17.86 -3.11
N ASP A 30 3.40 -19.15 -3.05
CA ASP A 30 2.44 -20.23 -2.80
C ASP A 30 2.01 -20.22 -1.33
N VAL A 31 0.72 -20.37 -1.11
CA VAL A 31 0.09 -20.39 0.23
C VAL A 31 0.01 -21.81 0.81
N GLY A 32 0.29 -22.84 0.01
CA GLY A 32 0.27 -24.23 0.44
C GLY A 32 -1.14 -24.84 0.43
N SER A 33 -1.90 -24.59 -0.64
CA SER A 33 -3.30 -25.07 -0.78
C SER A 33 -3.47 -26.60 -0.82
N GLY A 34 -2.40 -27.35 -1.13
CA GLY A 34 -2.42 -28.80 -1.32
C GLY A 34 -2.97 -29.28 -2.67
N LEU A 35 -3.30 -28.36 -3.59
CA LEU A 35 -3.73 -28.70 -4.95
C LEU A 35 -2.56 -29.21 -5.81
N PRO A 36 -2.82 -30.04 -6.84
CA PRO A 36 -1.78 -30.45 -7.79
C PRO A 36 -1.15 -29.23 -8.50
N PRO A 37 0.17 -29.23 -8.76
CA PRO A 37 0.83 -28.08 -9.40
C PRO A 37 0.26 -27.69 -10.77
N ALA A 38 -0.32 -28.63 -11.51
CA ALA A 38 -0.98 -28.34 -12.79
C ALA A 38 -2.25 -27.48 -12.63
N GLU A 39 -3.01 -27.70 -11.56
CA GLU A 39 -4.20 -26.90 -11.25
C GLU A 39 -3.81 -25.50 -10.76
N LEU A 40 -2.77 -25.41 -9.92
CA LEU A 40 -2.23 -24.14 -9.45
C LEU A 40 -1.64 -23.29 -10.58
N LEU A 41 -0.89 -23.92 -11.49
CA LEU A 41 -0.37 -23.27 -12.69
C LEU A 41 -1.49 -22.72 -13.57
N LYS A 42 -2.55 -23.51 -13.77
CA LYS A 42 -3.71 -23.07 -14.53
C LYS A 42 -4.39 -21.87 -13.86
N ALA A 43 -4.64 -21.93 -12.55
CA ALA A 43 -5.27 -20.84 -11.80
C ALA A 43 -4.44 -19.55 -11.85
N LEU A 44 -3.11 -19.65 -11.75
CA LEU A 44 -2.20 -18.51 -11.84
C LEU A 44 -2.23 -17.86 -13.23
N ARG A 45 -2.24 -18.66 -14.30
CA ARG A 45 -2.31 -18.16 -15.69
C ARG A 45 -3.67 -17.58 -16.05
N ASP A 46 -4.74 -18.19 -15.56
CA ASP A 46 -6.12 -17.68 -15.71
C ASP A 46 -6.23 -16.31 -15.02
N ARG A 47 -5.66 -16.17 -13.82
CA ARG A 47 -5.53 -14.88 -13.12
C ARG A 47 -4.75 -13.86 -13.94
N GLU A 48 -3.54 -14.19 -14.37
CA GLU A 48 -2.68 -13.25 -15.11
C GLU A 48 -3.39 -12.72 -16.36
N THR A 49 -4.04 -13.62 -17.10
CA THR A 49 -4.83 -13.27 -18.29
C THR A 49 -5.98 -12.34 -17.94
N ALA A 50 -6.72 -12.63 -16.87
CA ALA A 50 -7.85 -11.81 -16.44
C ALA A 50 -7.41 -10.38 -16.06
N TRP A 51 -6.28 -10.22 -15.38
CA TRP A 51 -5.74 -8.90 -15.00
C TRP A 51 -5.14 -8.15 -16.19
N ARG A 52 -4.40 -8.85 -17.06
CA ARG A 52 -3.84 -8.28 -18.29
C ARG A 52 -4.92 -7.70 -19.20
N GLU A 53 -6.04 -8.40 -19.31
CA GLU A 53 -7.16 -8.02 -20.18
C GLU A 53 -8.23 -7.19 -19.46
N LEU A 54 -8.07 -6.97 -18.15
CA LEU A 54 -9.09 -6.43 -17.26
C LEU A 54 -10.47 -7.06 -17.50
N ASN A 55 -10.50 -8.39 -17.63
CA ASN A 55 -11.70 -9.14 -17.97
C ASN A 55 -12.41 -9.63 -16.71
N TRP A 56 -13.13 -8.73 -16.02
CA TRP A 56 -13.98 -9.12 -14.89
C TRP A 56 -15.16 -9.99 -15.33
N LYS A 57 -15.48 -10.99 -14.50
CA LYS A 57 -16.60 -11.92 -14.70
C LYS A 57 -17.91 -11.41 -14.10
N SER A 58 -17.85 -10.54 -13.09
CA SER A 58 -19.05 -9.92 -12.49
C SER A 58 -18.81 -8.46 -12.12
N VAL A 59 -19.91 -7.71 -12.09
CA VAL A 59 -19.98 -6.33 -11.59
C VAL A 59 -21.14 -6.24 -10.63
N GLU A 60 -20.87 -5.82 -9.40
CA GLU A 60 -21.89 -5.70 -8.36
C GLU A 60 -21.80 -4.34 -7.67
N ILE A 61 -22.94 -3.79 -7.27
CA ILE A 61 -23.02 -2.52 -6.55
C ILE A 61 -23.34 -2.80 -5.08
N VAL A 62 -22.46 -2.38 -4.19
CA VAL A 62 -22.63 -2.47 -2.73
C VAL A 62 -22.83 -1.07 -2.17
N LYS A 63 -23.94 -0.85 -1.46
CA LYS A 63 -24.23 0.40 -0.78
C LYS A 63 -23.63 0.37 0.63
N ALA A 64 -22.54 1.07 0.83
CA ALA A 64 -21.81 1.16 2.08
C ALA A 64 -22.28 2.35 2.92
N GLY A 65 -23.25 2.14 3.82
CA GLY A 65 -23.74 3.09 4.84
C GLY A 65 -23.89 4.57 4.42
N PRO A 66 -24.00 5.52 5.37
CA PRO A 66 -24.23 6.93 5.07
C PRO A 66 -22.96 7.63 4.53
N ALA A 67 -23.14 8.70 3.76
CA ALA A 67 -22.02 9.45 3.15
C ALA A 67 -21.07 10.13 4.15
N GLY A 68 -21.49 10.35 5.41
CA GLY A 68 -20.71 10.97 6.48
C GLY A 68 -19.83 9.98 7.25
N LEU A 69 -18.82 9.41 6.60
CA LEU A 69 -17.91 8.45 7.23
C LEU A 69 -16.88 9.17 8.12
N ALA A 70 -16.71 8.67 9.34
CA ALA A 70 -15.63 9.11 10.23
C ALA A 70 -14.29 8.46 9.83
N ALA A 71 -14.31 7.15 9.57
CA ALA A 71 -13.16 6.39 9.07
C ALA A 71 -13.62 5.19 8.23
N TYR A 72 -12.73 4.68 7.37
CA TYR A 72 -12.98 3.50 6.55
C TYR A 72 -11.67 2.77 6.23
N GLY A 73 -11.77 1.50 5.86
CA GLY A 73 -10.63 0.67 5.47
C GLY A 73 -11.04 -0.43 4.50
N TYR A 74 -10.11 -0.89 3.69
CA TYR A 74 -10.33 -1.98 2.74
C TYR A 74 -9.13 -2.91 2.69
N ILE A 75 -9.35 -4.21 2.94
CA ILE A 75 -8.35 -5.27 2.93
C ILE A 75 -8.99 -6.61 2.57
N ALA A 76 -8.34 -7.37 1.67
CA ALA A 76 -8.67 -8.77 1.37
C ALA A 76 -10.18 -9.04 1.16
N GLY A 77 -10.82 -8.25 0.30
CA GLY A 77 -12.26 -8.38 0.01
C GLY A 77 -13.19 -7.88 1.12
N VAL A 78 -12.67 -7.26 2.18
CA VAL A 78 -13.46 -6.69 3.28
C VAL A 78 -13.33 -5.18 3.27
N PHE A 79 -14.45 -4.50 3.07
CA PHE A 79 -14.58 -3.07 3.27
C PHE A 79 -15.20 -2.83 4.64
N ALA A 80 -14.56 -2.03 5.48
CA ALA A 80 -15.07 -1.66 6.79
C ALA A 80 -15.21 -0.14 6.87
N GLN A 81 -16.16 0.32 7.67
CA GLN A 81 -16.38 1.75 7.90
C GLN A 81 -17.02 2.01 9.25
N THR A 82 -16.94 3.27 9.69
CA THR A 82 -17.64 3.74 10.88
C THR A 82 -18.18 5.16 10.72
N ASP A 83 -19.29 5.44 11.38
CA ASP A 83 -19.83 6.78 11.60
C ASP A 83 -19.39 7.39 12.96
N GLY A 84 -18.54 6.68 13.70
CA GLY A 84 -18.09 7.03 15.03
C GLY A 84 -18.68 6.15 16.14
N PHE A 85 -19.88 5.56 15.97
CA PHE A 85 -20.50 4.69 16.98
C PHE A 85 -20.85 3.32 16.43
N ASP A 86 -21.22 3.24 15.16
CA ASP A 86 -21.46 1.97 14.49
C ASP A 86 -20.23 1.59 13.67
N PHE A 87 -19.88 0.30 13.73
CA PHE A 87 -18.83 -0.30 12.91
C PHE A 87 -19.47 -1.29 11.95
N SER A 88 -19.38 -1.01 10.66
CA SER A 88 -19.95 -1.84 9.60
C SER A 88 -18.86 -2.54 8.81
N VAL A 89 -19.00 -3.84 8.62
CA VAL A 89 -18.07 -4.70 7.89
C VAL A 89 -18.81 -5.34 6.72
N PHE A 90 -18.31 -5.09 5.51
CA PHE A 90 -18.83 -5.57 4.25
C PHE A 90 -17.83 -6.57 3.65
N TRP A 91 -18.17 -7.85 3.65
CA TRP A 91 -17.48 -8.83 2.84
C TRP A 91 -17.98 -8.67 1.41
N LEU A 92 -17.14 -8.14 0.54
CA LEU A 92 -17.50 -7.81 -0.83
C LEU A 92 -17.72 -9.09 -1.66
N PRO A 93 -18.65 -9.03 -2.64
CA PRO A 93 -18.87 -10.15 -3.54
C PRO A 93 -17.61 -10.55 -4.31
N SER A 94 -17.58 -11.80 -4.74
CA SER A 94 -16.62 -12.36 -5.68
C SER A 94 -17.36 -13.21 -6.70
N THR A 95 -16.63 -13.77 -7.66
CA THR A 95 -17.16 -14.73 -8.63
C THR A 95 -17.69 -16.02 -8.00
N THR A 96 -17.31 -16.33 -6.76
CA THR A 96 -17.68 -17.58 -6.08
C THR A 96 -18.50 -17.37 -4.81
N ARG A 97 -18.56 -16.15 -4.26
CA ARG A 97 -19.22 -15.84 -2.99
C ARG A 97 -20.03 -14.56 -3.12
N LYS A 98 -21.28 -14.60 -2.62
CA LYS A 98 -22.10 -13.40 -2.47
C LYS A 98 -21.56 -12.52 -1.35
N GLY A 99 -21.72 -11.21 -1.51
CA GLY A 99 -21.36 -10.26 -0.46
C GLY A 99 -22.28 -10.37 0.76
N THR A 100 -21.74 -9.99 1.92
CA THR A 100 -22.50 -9.92 3.19
C THR A 100 -22.09 -8.67 3.96
N CYS A 101 -22.95 -8.20 4.86
CA CYS A 101 -22.66 -7.05 5.71
C CYS A 101 -23.14 -7.31 7.13
N VAL A 102 -22.34 -6.87 8.11
CA VAL A 102 -22.69 -6.86 9.53
C VAL A 102 -22.36 -5.48 10.08
N THR A 103 -23.31 -4.88 10.79
CA THR A 103 -23.11 -3.64 11.55
C THR A 103 -23.20 -3.95 13.02
N THR A 104 -22.21 -3.51 13.80
CA THR A 104 -22.15 -3.71 15.24
C THR A 104 -22.01 -2.36 15.93
N PRO A 105 -22.87 -2.05 16.92
CA PRO A 105 -22.69 -0.85 17.73
C PRO A 105 -21.46 -0.99 18.63
N ILE A 106 -20.74 0.11 18.79
CA ILE A 106 -19.54 0.23 19.62
C ILE A 106 -19.88 1.09 20.84
N ASP A 107 -19.39 0.67 21.99
CA ASP A 107 -19.64 1.27 23.30
C ASP A 107 -18.80 2.54 23.57
N PHE A 108 -18.03 2.98 22.58
CA PHE A 108 -17.17 4.14 22.62
C PHE A 108 -17.06 4.79 21.23
N ARG A 109 -16.61 6.04 21.18
CA ARG A 109 -16.52 6.77 19.92
C ARG A 109 -15.23 6.46 19.18
N ILE A 110 -15.35 5.90 17.97
CA ILE A 110 -14.21 5.55 17.12
C ILE A 110 -13.71 6.80 16.40
N HIS A 111 -12.42 7.09 16.56
CA HIS A 111 -11.74 8.13 15.78
C HIS A 111 -11.19 7.57 14.46
N ASP A 112 -10.52 6.42 14.54
CA ASP A 112 -9.96 5.70 13.41
C ASP A 112 -9.85 4.20 13.74
N PHE A 113 -9.62 3.35 12.75
CA PHE A 113 -9.39 1.92 12.97
C PHE A 113 -8.53 1.30 11.88
N ILE A 114 -7.99 0.13 12.18
CA ILE A 114 -7.38 -0.74 11.18
C ILE A 114 -7.83 -2.19 11.35
N ILE A 115 -7.97 -2.92 10.24
CA ILE A 115 -8.39 -4.33 10.23
C ILE A 115 -7.27 -5.23 9.71
N ASP A 116 -7.24 -6.49 10.14
CA ASP A 116 -6.46 -7.57 9.55
C ASP A 116 -7.37 -8.80 9.49
N VAL A 117 -7.88 -9.08 8.28
CA VAL A 117 -8.89 -10.11 8.03
C VAL A 117 -8.36 -11.52 8.30
N PRO A 118 -7.17 -11.94 7.82
CA PRO A 118 -6.59 -13.23 8.19
C PRO A 118 -6.51 -13.49 9.69
N GLN A 119 -6.34 -12.45 10.50
CA GLN A 119 -6.27 -12.57 11.97
C GLN A 119 -7.62 -12.41 12.66
N ASP A 120 -8.71 -12.13 11.92
CA ASP A 120 -9.99 -11.70 12.49
C ASP A 120 -9.82 -10.51 13.46
N LEU A 121 -8.95 -9.55 13.13
CA LEU A 121 -8.54 -8.47 14.03
C LEU A 121 -9.06 -7.10 13.55
N VAL A 122 -9.57 -6.31 14.48
CA VAL A 122 -9.77 -4.87 14.34
C VAL A 122 -9.15 -4.15 15.53
N ILE A 123 -8.41 -3.08 15.27
CA ILE A 123 -7.87 -2.20 16.32
C ILE A 123 -8.54 -0.83 16.18
N PHE A 124 -9.33 -0.45 17.18
CA PHE A 124 -10.01 0.84 17.22
C PHE A 124 -9.21 1.86 18.00
N LEU A 125 -9.10 3.08 17.48
CA LEU A 125 -8.60 4.23 18.20
C LEU A 125 -9.75 5.04 18.81
N HIS A 126 -9.70 5.26 20.11
CA HIS A 126 -10.71 6.02 20.86
C HIS A 126 -10.58 7.54 20.67
N GLU A 127 -11.70 8.25 20.48
CA GLU A 127 -11.73 9.71 20.21
C GLU A 127 -11.44 10.62 21.43
N GLU A 128 -11.25 10.10 22.64
CA GLU A 128 -10.92 10.93 23.83
C GLU A 128 -9.66 11.82 23.69
N LEU A 129 -8.92 11.66 22.60
CA LEU A 129 -7.77 12.45 22.19
C LEU A 129 -8.00 13.97 21.98
N LEU A 130 -9.25 14.45 21.86
CA LEU A 130 -9.50 15.72 21.16
C LEU A 130 -9.81 17.02 21.95
N PRO A 131 -10.23 17.10 23.24
CA PRO A 131 -10.70 18.42 23.73
C PRO A 131 -9.72 19.37 24.45
N SER A 132 -8.57 18.96 25.02
CA SER A 132 -7.90 19.88 26.00
C SER A 132 -6.37 19.82 26.12
N GLY A 133 -5.68 19.33 25.10
CA GLY A 133 -4.24 19.53 24.93
C GLY A 133 -3.32 18.55 25.68
N SER A 134 -3.73 17.86 26.73
CA SER A 134 -3.03 16.65 27.17
C SER A 134 -4.07 15.56 27.35
N GLY A 135 -3.90 14.44 26.66
CA GLY A 135 -4.89 13.39 26.62
C GLY A 135 -4.24 12.03 26.63
N ARG A 136 -5.01 11.03 27.04
CA ARG A 136 -4.61 9.63 26.95
C ARG A 136 -5.31 9.00 25.75
N GLY A 137 -4.52 8.50 24.81
CA GLY A 137 -5.01 7.69 23.71
C GLY A 137 -5.17 6.23 24.14
N ASN A 138 -6.22 5.58 23.65
CA ASN A 138 -6.49 4.18 23.90
C ASN A 138 -6.81 3.47 22.58
N LEU A 139 -6.16 2.34 22.36
CA LEU A 139 -6.41 1.43 21.25
C LEU A 139 -7.04 0.15 21.78
N TYR A 140 -8.15 -0.28 21.20
CA TYR A 140 -8.86 -1.50 21.59
C TYR A 140 -8.73 -2.57 20.51
N CYS A 141 -8.10 -3.70 20.85
CA CYS A 141 -7.98 -4.85 19.96
C CYS A 141 -9.20 -5.78 20.12
N ARG A 142 -10.01 -5.90 19.07
CA ARG A 142 -11.22 -6.72 19.03
C ARG A 142 -11.23 -7.65 17.84
N THR A 143 -12.12 -8.64 17.86
CA THR A 143 -12.36 -9.51 16.71
C THR A 143 -13.26 -8.82 15.69
N ILE A 144 -13.01 -8.95 14.39
CA ILE A 144 -13.93 -8.43 13.35
C ILE A 144 -15.28 -9.17 13.44
N SER A 145 -15.24 -10.49 13.61
CA SER A 145 -16.40 -11.37 13.53
C SER A 145 -17.40 -11.22 14.68
N THR A 146 -16.92 -10.98 15.92
CA THR A 146 -17.77 -10.96 17.13
C THR A 146 -17.68 -9.68 17.95
N ASN A 147 -16.83 -8.73 17.55
CA ASN A 147 -16.52 -7.52 18.31
C ASN A 147 -16.14 -7.79 19.79
N GLN A 148 -15.62 -8.98 20.10
CA GLN A 148 -15.11 -9.33 21.42
C GLN A 148 -13.62 -8.98 21.54
N PRO A 149 -13.06 -8.83 22.75
CA PRO A 149 -11.63 -8.66 22.93
C PRO A 149 -10.83 -9.75 22.19
N HIS A 150 -9.84 -9.32 21.40
CA HIS A 150 -9.09 -10.25 20.56
C HIS A 150 -8.23 -11.21 21.43
N PRO A 151 -8.30 -12.54 21.22
CA PRO A 151 -7.65 -13.52 22.11
C PRO A 151 -6.12 -13.41 22.15
N ALA A 152 -5.49 -12.99 21.05
CA ALA A 152 -4.04 -12.78 21.01
C ALA A 152 -3.57 -11.53 21.78
N CYS A 153 -4.47 -10.60 22.11
CA CYS A 153 -4.16 -9.39 22.86
C CYS A 153 -4.25 -9.66 24.38
N SER A 154 -3.47 -10.65 24.83
CA SER A 154 -3.65 -11.29 26.15
C SER A 154 -3.02 -10.51 27.31
N ALA A 155 -1.98 -9.71 27.04
CA ALA A 155 -1.26 -8.95 28.08
C ALA A 155 -1.97 -7.66 28.51
N SER A 156 -2.64 -6.98 27.58
CA SER A 156 -3.39 -5.76 27.85
C SER A 156 -4.49 -5.61 26.81
N ARG A 157 -5.76 -5.69 27.21
CA ARG A 157 -6.92 -5.51 26.30
C ARG A 157 -6.96 -4.13 25.62
N THR A 158 -6.14 -3.20 26.11
CA THR A 158 -6.05 -1.83 25.64
C THR A 158 -4.57 -1.42 25.53
N LEU A 159 -4.16 -0.86 24.40
CA LEU A 159 -2.85 -0.21 24.28
C LEU A 159 -3.05 1.27 24.55
N SER A 160 -2.43 1.77 25.63
CA SER A 160 -2.55 3.18 26.01
C SER A 160 -1.27 3.95 25.68
N PHE A 161 -1.43 5.24 25.36
CA PHE A 161 -0.32 6.17 25.23
C PHE A 161 -0.74 7.56 25.70
N GLU A 162 0.25 8.34 26.14
CA GLU A 162 0.03 9.74 26.49
C GLU A 162 0.24 10.61 25.26
N VAL A 163 -0.64 11.58 25.03
CA VAL A 163 -0.49 12.65 24.05
C VAL A 163 -0.15 13.93 24.79
N PRO A 164 1.13 14.32 24.82
CA PRO A 164 1.54 15.54 25.47
C PRO A 164 1.07 16.77 24.70
N GLN A 165 0.95 17.86 25.45
CA GLN A 165 0.54 19.16 24.96
C GLN A 165 1.69 19.76 24.15
N HIS A 166 1.52 19.91 22.83
CA HIS A 166 2.55 20.55 22.01
C HIS A 166 2.50 22.07 22.24
N PRO A 167 3.55 22.70 22.80
CA PRO A 167 3.48 24.09 23.27
C PRO A 167 3.16 25.10 22.16
N GLN A 168 3.51 24.76 20.91
CA GLN A 168 3.48 25.69 19.78
C GLN A 168 2.46 25.36 18.69
N HIS A 169 1.87 24.16 18.69
CA HIS A 169 1.18 23.64 17.50
C HIS A 169 -0.22 23.06 17.75
N GLY A 170 -0.72 23.11 18.99
CA GLY A 170 -2.11 22.80 19.30
C GLY A 170 -2.46 21.31 19.21
N ASN A 171 -3.67 21.03 18.73
CA ASN A 171 -4.33 19.72 18.74
C ASN A 171 -3.77 18.77 17.67
N ILE A 172 -4.07 17.47 17.83
CA ILE A 172 -3.82 16.44 16.81
C ILE A 172 -4.58 16.82 15.53
N THR A 173 -3.89 16.83 14.39
CA THR A 173 -4.50 17.18 13.10
C THR A 173 -4.85 15.96 12.25
N SER A 174 -4.10 14.87 12.41
CA SER A 174 -4.40 13.58 11.79
C SER A 174 -3.75 12.45 12.58
N VAL A 175 -4.32 11.26 12.46
CA VAL A 175 -3.72 10.01 12.91
C VAL A 175 -3.70 9.04 11.75
N GLU A 176 -2.77 8.09 11.78
CA GLU A 176 -2.71 7.02 10.79
C GLU A 176 -2.24 5.73 11.46
N LEU A 177 -2.98 4.66 11.20
CA LEU A 177 -2.72 3.31 11.71
C LEU A 177 -2.22 2.43 10.57
N GLU A 178 -1.13 1.71 10.81
CA GLU A 178 -0.66 0.63 9.92
C GLU A 178 -0.31 -0.63 10.72
N LEU A 179 -0.55 -1.80 10.12
CA LEU A 179 -0.30 -3.10 10.74
C LEU A 179 0.68 -3.90 9.90
N ALA A 180 1.62 -4.57 10.58
CA ALA A 180 2.45 -5.63 10.05
C ALA A 180 2.43 -6.83 11.00
N VAL A 181 1.51 -7.76 10.73
CA VAL A 181 1.35 -8.99 11.52
C VAL A 181 1.03 -8.68 12.99
N ASP A 182 2.02 -8.75 13.88
CA ASP A 182 1.92 -8.49 15.32
C ASP A 182 2.41 -7.08 15.70
N ILE A 183 2.86 -6.30 14.71
CA ILE A 183 3.36 -4.93 14.90
C ILE A 183 2.32 -3.92 14.46
N LEU A 184 2.03 -2.97 15.35
CA LEU A 184 1.14 -1.83 15.10
C LEU A 184 1.96 -0.54 15.07
N PHE A 185 1.79 0.24 14.01
CA PHE A 185 2.30 1.58 13.87
C PHE A 185 1.16 2.58 14.05
N LEU A 186 1.39 3.62 14.84
CA LEU A 186 0.52 4.78 14.95
C LEU A 186 1.35 6.03 14.69
N SER A 187 1.02 6.76 13.64
CA SER A 187 1.51 8.11 13.41
C SER A 187 0.50 9.12 13.91
N ILE A 188 0.96 10.05 14.74
CA ILE A 188 0.16 11.17 15.25
C ILE A 188 0.78 12.44 14.69
N ARG A 189 0.01 13.15 13.89
CA ARG A 189 0.42 14.47 13.40
C ARG A 189 0.02 15.54 14.40
N GLN A 190 1.01 16.27 14.88
CA GLN A 190 0.83 17.41 15.77
C GLN A 190 1.80 18.51 15.34
N GLY A 191 1.27 19.58 14.76
CA GLY A 191 2.10 20.65 14.20
C GLY A 191 2.80 20.30 12.90
N GLN A 192 4.10 20.59 12.83
CA GLN A 192 4.89 20.44 11.61
C GLN A 192 5.40 19.01 11.37
N GLY A 193 5.50 18.20 12.43
CA GLY A 193 6.01 16.83 12.35
C GLY A 193 4.98 15.77 12.71
N ILE A 194 5.45 14.52 12.66
CA ILE A 194 4.73 13.37 13.17
C ILE A 194 5.43 12.80 14.41
N ARG A 195 4.64 12.17 15.29
CA ARG A 195 5.13 11.24 16.31
C ARG A 195 4.70 9.85 15.91
N LEU A 196 5.66 8.99 15.64
CA LEU A 196 5.47 7.57 15.43
C LEU A 196 5.55 6.81 16.77
N LEU A 197 4.57 5.94 17.00
CA LEU A 197 4.59 4.91 18.04
C LEU A 197 4.54 3.53 17.38
N ILE A 198 5.33 2.59 17.89
CA ILE A 198 5.41 1.21 17.39
C ILE A 198 5.15 0.27 18.56
N TRP A 199 4.16 -0.61 18.42
CA TRP A 199 3.85 -1.66 19.40
C TRP A 199 4.03 -3.04 18.81
N ASN A 200 4.42 -3.99 19.65
CA ASN A 200 3.94 -5.35 19.48
C ASN A 200 2.58 -5.48 20.18
N TRP A 201 1.49 -5.48 19.40
CA TRP A 201 0.13 -5.41 19.96
C TRP A 201 -0.29 -6.73 20.63
N THR A 202 0.32 -7.85 20.24
CA THR A 202 0.06 -9.16 20.88
C THR A 202 0.69 -9.23 22.27
N MET A 203 1.89 -8.66 22.42
CA MET A 203 2.62 -8.60 23.69
C MET A 203 2.19 -7.42 24.57
N GLY A 204 1.45 -6.45 24.03
CA GLY A 204 1.18 -5.17 24.70
C GLY A 204 2.44 -4.32 24.93
N LEU A 205 3.51 -4.57 24.16
CA LEU A 205 4.81 -3.94 24.34
C LEU A 205 4.93 -2.71 23.43
N LEU A 206 5.06 -1.51 24.01
CA LEU A 206 5.47 -0.31 23.28
C LEU A 206 6.97 -0.43 22.97
N ILE A 207 7.30 -0.74 21.72
CA ILE A 207 8.67 -0.94 21.24
C ILE A 207 9.40 0.40 21.13
N TYR A 208 8.74 1.38 20.53
CA TYR A 208 9.33 2.67 20.22
C TYR A 208 8.29 3.79 20.30
N ASP A 209 8.70 4.91 20.87
CA ASP A 209 7.97 6.16 20.91
C ASP A 209 8.92 7.29 20.53
N SER A 210 8.63 7.92 19.40
CA SER A 210 9.49 8.92 18.79
C SER A 210 9.26 10.35 19.30
N PHE A 211 8.53 10.51 20.41
CA PHE A 211 8.24 11.81 21.00
C PHE A 211 9.51 12.67 21.15
N ASN A 212 9.53 13.83 20.48
CA ASN A 212 10.65 14.78 20.39
C ASN A 212 11.97 14.21 19.83
N GLN A 213 11.94 13.06 19.14
CA GLN A 213 13.13 12.44 18.53
C GLN A 213 13.18 12.63 17.02
N LEU A 214 12.03 12.73 16.33
CA LEU A 214 12.00 12.92 14.88
C LEU A 214 12.25 14.38 14.49
N SER A 215 12.91 14.53 13.34
CA SER A 215 13.04 15.82 12.67
C SER A 215 11.64 16.39 12.33
N PRO A 216 11.43 17.71 12.47
CA PRO A 216 10.16 18.35 12.11
C PRO A 216 9.84 18.26 10.61
N PHE A 217 10.81 17.85 9.78
CA PHE A 217 10.61 17.62 8.35
C PHE A 217 10.08 16.22 8.04
N ILE A 218 10.01 15.31 9.01
CA ILE A 218 9.40 13.99 8.81
C ILE A 218 7.90 14.18 8.70
N ASN A 219 7.38 13.88 7.52
CA ASN A 219 6.02 14.13 7.15
C ASN A 219 5.19 12.86 7.12
N ASP A 220 5.80 11.70 6.87
CA ASP A 220 5.05 10.47 6.66
C ASP A 220 5.91 9.22 6.94
N PHE A 221 5.31 8.03 6.93
CA PHE A 221 6.00 6.76 7.05
C PHE A 221 5.37 5.68 6.17
N ASP A 222 6.05 4.55 6.00
CA ASP A 222 5.48 3.35 5.40
C ASP A 222 6.21 2.13 5.96
N ILE A 223 5.52 1.02 6.13
CA ILE A 223 6.13 -0.25 6.52
C ILE A 223 6.80 -0.84 5.28
N VAL A 224 8.00 -1.43 5.37
CA VAL A 224 8.64 -2.20 4.27
C VAL A 224 8.57 -3.70 4.54
N ARG A 225 8.90 -4.09 5.78
CA ARG A 225 8.90 -5.46 6.32
C ARG A 225 8.50 -5.39 7.79
N ARG A 226 8.14 -6.51 8.42
CA ARG A 226 7.79 -6.59 9.85
C ARG A 226 8.73 -5.84 10.80
N ASP A 227 10.04 -5.82 10.51
CA ASP A 227 11.10 -5.19 11.29
C ASP A 227 11.75 -3.97 10.59
N VAL A 228 11.23 -3.55 9.43
CA VAL A 228 11.80 -2.47 8.61
C VAL A 228 10.71 -1.51 8.19
N PHE A 229 10.90 -0.22 8.43
CA PHE A 229 10.02 0.84 7.98
C PHE A 229 10.82 1.99 7.38
N ILE A 230 10.15 2.86 6.64
CA ILE A 230 10.73 4.08 6.10
C ILE A 230 10.07 5.31 6.73
N LEU A 231 10.87 6.33 7.00
CA LEU A 231 10.39 7.67 7.29
C LEU A 231 10.59 8.56 6.07
N ILE A 232 9.62 9.43 5.84
CA ILE A 232 9.59 10.30 4.67
C ILE A 232 9.83 11.72 5.13
N SER A 233 10.93 12.31 4.65
CA SER A 233 11.32 13.67 4.98
C SER A 233 11.05 14.61 3.81
N CYS A 234 10.47 15.77 4.10
CA CYS A 234 10.38 16.91 3.18
C CYS A 234 11.60 17.84 3.27
N ALA A 235 12.67 17.47 4.00
CA ALA A 235 13.88 18.26 4.06
C ALA A 235 14.58 18.30 2.68
N ASP A 236 15.15 19.45 2.32
CA ASP A 236 15.85 19.67 1.06
C ASP A 236 14.96 19.34 -0.17
N SER A 237 15.41 18.44 -1.04
CA SER A 237 14.66 17.86 -2.16
C SER A 237 13.73 16.72 -1.78
N GLY A 238 13.73 16.31 -0.51
CA GLY A 238 13.03 15.15 0.02
C GLY A 238 13.94 13.92 0.18
N LYS A 239 13.68 13.13 1.22
CA LYS A 239 14.50 11.95 1.57
C LYS A 239 13.63 10.80 2.06
N ILE A 240 14.08 9.58 1.81
CA ILE A 240 13.51 8.33 2.35
C ILE A 240 14.54 7.74 3.32
N LEU A 241 14.17 7.62 4.60
CA LEU A 241 15.06 7.13 5.65
C LEU A 241 14.64 5.72 6.07
N ILE A 242 15.46 4.73 5.74
CA ILE A 242 15.22 3.31 6.04
C ILE A 242 15.66 3.02 7.47
N HIS A 243 14.74 2.53 8.29
CA HIS A 243 15.00 2.16 9.67
C HIS A 243 14.71 0.68 9.91
N GLN A 244 15.53 0.05 10.74
CA GLN A 244 15.33 -1.30 11.24
C GLN A 244 15.20 -1.30 12.76
N PHE A 245 14.37 -2.17 13.30
CA PHE A 245 14.19 -2.29 14.75
C PHE A 245 13.97 -3.76 15.16
N SER A 246 14.01 -4.04 16.46
CA SER A 246 13.70 -5.38 16.97
C SER A 246 12.23 -5.47 17.39
N PRO A 247 11.43 -6.37 16.80
CA PRO A 247 9.98 -6.45 17.04
C PRO A 247 9.58 -7.02 18.42
N THR A 248 10.54 -7.44 19.24
CA THR A 248 10.30 -8.17 20.49
C THR A 248 10.89 -7.51 21.73
N MET A 249 11.55 -6.36 21.59
CA MET A 249 12.15 -5.63 22.70
C MET A 249 12.00 -4.12 22.49
N VAL A 250 12.01 -3.36 23.59
CA VAL A 250 12.06 -1.89 23.53
C VAL A 250 13.40 -1.48 22.93
N CYS A 251 13.39 -0.72 21.84
CA CYS A 251 14.60 -0.26 21.19
C CYS A 251 14.35 1.02 20.40
N THR A 252 15.39 1.83 20.24
CA THR A 252 15.40 2.89 19.23
C THR A 252 15.72 2.26 17.88
N PRO A 253 14.88 2.47 16.84
CA PRO A 253 15.19 2.01 15.49
C PRO A 253 16.53 2.56 14.99
N VAL A 254 17.30 1.70 14.32
CA VAL A 254 18.59 2.03 13.72
C VAL A 254 18.35 2.57 12.31
N LEU A 255 18.92 3.75 12.01
CA LEU A 255 18.94 4.29 10.65
C LEU A 255 19.94 3.49 9.80
N ILE A 256 19.42 2.77 8.81
CA ILE A 256 20.23 1.96 7.89
C ILE A 256 20.75 2.83 6.74
N ALA A 257 19.84 3.51 6.03
CA ALA A 257 20.22 4.35 4.91
C ALA A 257 19.27 5.54 4.73
N THR A 258 19.82 6.62 4.18
CA THR A 258 19.09 7.81 3.75
C THR A 258 19.20 7.94 2.24
N LEU A 259 18.08 7.75 1.56
CA LEU A 259 17.99 7.82 0.11
C LEU A 259 17.51 9.23 -0.30
N SER A 260 18.36 9.98 -0.96
CA SER A 260 18.04 11.35 -1.41
C SER A 260 17.25 11.33 -2.71
N LEU A 261 16.21 12.16 -2.82
CA LEU A 261 15.51 12.43 -4.09
C LEU A 261 16.34 13.34 -5.02
N PRO A 262 15.96 13.47 -6.30
CA PRO A 262 16.71 14.31 -7.24
C PRO A 262 16.87 15.74 -6.72
N GLU A 263 18.06 16.31 -6.94
CA GLU A 263 18.36 17.68 -6.55
C GLU A 263 17.38 18.66 -7.23
N ILE A 264 16.86 19.59 -6.43
CA ILE A 264 15.96 20.65 -6.88
C ILE A 264 16.73 21.96 -6.95
N MET A 265 16.30 22.85 -7.85
CA MET A 265 16.87 24.19 -7.92
C MET A 265 16.67 24.96 -6.61
N SER A 266 17.38 26.08 -6.44
CA SER A 266 17.32 26.89 -5.22
C SER A 266 15.97 27.60 -4.96
N THR A 267 15.08 27.66 -5.95
CA THR A 267 13.79 28.38 -5.84
C THR A 267 12.60 27.51 -5.47
N PRO A 268 12.43 26.28 -6.01
CA PRO A 268 11.38 25.39 -5.56
C PRO A 268 11.68 24.82 -4.17
N ARG A 269 10.62 24.45 -3.45
CA ARG A 269 10.71 23.63 -2.25
C ARG A 269 9.70 22.50 -2.31
N MET A 270 10.03 21.39 -1.67
CA MET A 270 9.06 20.33 -1.42
C MET A 270 8.01 20.81 -0.42
N ILE A 271 6.73 20.82 -0.83
CA ILE A 271 5.62 21.17 0.07
C ILE A 271 5.15 19.94 0.83
N TRP A 272 5.04 18.81 0.14
CA TRP A 272 4.61 17.57 0.75
C TRP A 272 5.16 16.37 0.01
N PHE A 273 5.39 15.31 0.77
CA PHE A 273 5.86 14.02 0.29
C PHE A 273 5.26 12.94 1.19
N ARG A 274 4.54 12.01 0.58
CA ARG A 274 3.74 10.98 1.28
C ARG A 274 3.92 9.62 0.66
N ALA A 275 3.84 8.57 1.47
CA ALA A 275 3.81 7.21 0.98
C ALA A 275 2.37 6.71 0.86
N HIS A 276 2.21 5.76 -0.04
CA HIS A 276 1.02 4.96 -0.19
C HIS A 276 1.47 3.54 -0.53
N SER A 277 1.02 2.58 0.24
CA SER A 277 1.19 1.17 -0.09
C SER A 277 -0.11 0.40 0.20
N GLY A 278 -0.21 -0.80 -0.36
CA GLY A 278 -1.21 -1.76 0.11
C GLY A 278 -0.88 -2.17 1.54
N GLN A 279 -1.89 -2.58 2.32
CA GLN A 279 -1.63 -3.10 3.66
C GLN A 279 -0.58 -4.20 3.60
N PHE A 280 0.36 -4.16 4.55
CA PHE A 280 1.33 -5.22 4.71
C PHE A 280 0.64 -6.52 5.12
N GLN A 281 0.63 -7.49 4.21
CA GLN A 281 0.01 -8.78 4.41
C GLN A 281 1.05 -9.89 4.22
N GLU A 282 1.49 -10.50 5.32
CA GLU A 282 2.33 -11.72 5.31
C GLU A 282 1.49 -12.99 5.49
N ARG A 283 0.25 -12.86 5.97
CA ARG A 283 -0.63 -14.00 6.20
C ARG A 283 -1.61 -14.17 5.05
N PRO A 284 -1.75 -15.39 4.52
CA PRO A 284 -2.72 -15.65 3.47
C PRO A 284 -4.14 -15.49 4.00
N THR A 285 -5.01 -14.93 3.16
CA THR A 285 -6.45 -14.92 3.44
C THR A 285 -7.02 -16.33 3.27
N PRO A 286 -7.93 -16.79 4.15
CA PRO A 286 -8.52 -18.12 4.01
C PRO A 286 -9.14 -18.38 2.62
N GLY A 287 -8.60 -19.40 1.94
CA GLY A 287 -9.05 -19.82 0.61
C GLY A 287 -8.27 -19.25 -0.58
N THR A 288 -7.24 -18.43 -0.35
CA THR A 288 -6.34 -18.00 -1.43
C THR A 288 -5.38 -19.13 -1.82
N LEU A 289 -5.04 -19.20 -3.11
CA LEU A 289 -4.12 -20.21 -3.65
C LEU A 289 -2.66 -19.73 -3.64
N PHE A 290 -2.47 -18.43 -3.80
CA PHE A 290 -1.20 -17.72 -3.81
C PHE A 290 -1.46 -16.30 -3.33
N MET A 291 -0.40 -15.57 -2.97
CA MET A 291 -0.48 -14.18 -2.54
C MET A 291 0.70 -13.36 -3.09
N PRO A 292 0.58 -12.03 -3.22
CA PRO A 292 1.73 -11.21 -3.59
C PRO A 292 2.86 -11.38 -2.59
N SER A 293 4.08 -11.48 -3.10
CA SER A 293 5.27 -11.54 -2.27
C SER A 293 5.47 -10.20 -1.55
N PRO A 294 5.62 -10.18 -0.22
CA PRO A 294 5.84 -8.93 0.53
C PRO A 294 7.09 -8.15 0.06
N ILE A 295 8.12 -8.85 -0.43
CA ILE A 295 9.36 -8.23 -0.92
C ILE A 295 9.23 -7.58 -2.30
N ALA A 296 8.15 -7.90 -3.03
CA ALA A 296 7.87 -7.35 -4.35
C ALA A 296 6.73 -6.31 -4.34
N ARG A 297 6.28 -5.90 -3.15
CA ARG A 297 5.29 -4.85 -2.99
C ARG A 297 5.83 -3.53 -3.54
N THR A 298 4.98 -2.80 -4.24
CA THR A 298 5.31 -1.46 -4.74
C THR A 298 4.83 -0.39 -3.77
N HIS A 299 5.74 0.49 -3.39
CA HIS A 299 5.49 1.73 -2.66
C HIS A 299 5.29 2.85 -3.66
N VAL A 300 4.23 3.64 -3.45
CA VAL A 300 3.90 4.80 -4.27
C VAL A 300 4.09 6.04 -3.43
N PHE A 301 5.08 6.86 -3.78
CA PHE A 301 5.28 8.14 -3.13
C PHE A 301 4.69 9.26 -3.97
N SER A 302 3.82 10.04 -3.35
CA SER A 302 3.28 11.25 -3.96
C SER A 302 4.07 12.46 -3.46
N ALA A 303 4.63 13.23 -4.38
CA ALA A 303 5.44 14.41 -4.08
C ALA A 303 4.85 15.66 -4.73
N ALA A 304 4.93 16.81 -4.05
CA ALA A 304 4.67 18.10 -4.67
C ALA A 304 5.74 19.13 -4.34
N TYR A 305 6.14 19.83 -5.38
CA TYR A 305 7.08 20.94 -5.34
C TYR A 305 6.37 22.23 -5.71
N SER A 306 6.78 23.33 -5.09
CA SER A 306 6.26 24.66 -5.40
C SER A 306 7.37 25.68 -5.41
N SER A 307 7.27 26.59 -6.37
CA SER A 307 8.10 27.77 -6.53
C SER A 307 7.22 28.97 -6.89
N THR A 308 7.81 30.17 -6.92
CA THR A 308 7.13 31.39 -7.38
C THR A 308 6.76 31.34 -8.87
N VAL A 309 7.45 30.53 -9.68
CA VAL A 309 7.26 30.42 -11.13
C VAL A 309 6.39 29.24 -11.55
N GLY A 310 5.99 28.39 -10.61
CA GLY A 310 5.18 27.19 -10.86
C GLY A 310 5.42 26.09 -9.84
N GLY A 311 4.64 25.02 -9.94
CA GLY A 311 4.80 23.82 -9.12
C GLY A 311 4.56 22.57 -9.95
N GLY A 312 4.95 21.44 -9.39
CA GLY A 312 4.80 20.14 -10.03
C GLY A 312 4.40 19.11 -8.99
N ARG A 313 3.48 18.23 -9.38
CA ARG A 313 3.12 17.06 -8.60
C ARG A 313 3.67 15.84 -9.32
N TYR A 314 4.17 14.87 -8.56
CA TYR A 314 4.82 13.69 -9.10
C TYR A 314 4.43 12.44 -8.31
N ALA A 315 4.55 11.28 -8.96
CA ALA A 315 4.41 9.97 -8.36
C ALA A 315 5.70 9.17 -8.61
N LEU A 316 6.31 8.68 -7.53
CA LEU A 316 7.49 7.84 -7.53
C LEU A 316 7.07 6.43 -7.12
N PHE A 317 7.44 5.43 -7.90
CA PHE A 317 7.19 4.02 -7.61
C PHE A 317 8.50 3.33 -7.29
N VAL A 318 8.54 2.59 -6.19
CA VAL A 318 9.72 1.85 -5.72
C VAL A 318 9.29 0.50 -5.18
N GLN A 319 10.02 -0.57 -5.50
CA GLN A 319 9.73 -1.90 -4.93
C GLN A 319 10.39 -2.07 -3.56
N SER A 320 9.78 -2.88 -2.67
CA SER A 320 10.34 -3.15 -1.34
C SER A 320 11.76 -3.74 -1.40
N ASN A 321 12.07 -4.55 -2.43
CA ASN A 321 13.41 -5.11 -2.65
C ASN A 321 14.52 -4.04 -2.74
N THR A 322 14.22 -2.84 -3.24
CA THR A 322 15.16 -1.72 -3.33
C THR A 322 15.59 -1.28 -1.94
N PHE A 323 14.65 -1.17 -1.00
CA PHE A 323 14.94 -0.80 0.38
C PHE A 323 15.65 -1.94 1.13
N LEU A 324 15.18 -3.19 0.95
CA LEU A 324 15.73 -4.36 1.62
C LEU A 324 17.18 -4.64 1.24
N ARG A 325 17.60 -4.32 0.01
CA ARG A 325 19.02 -4.39 -0.39
C ARG A 325 19.96 -3.60 0.51
N TYR A 326 19.53 -2.46 1.06
CA TYR A 326 20.36 -1.68 1.98
C TYR A 326 20.40 -2.32 3.37
N VAL A 327 19.27 -2.87 3.83
CA VAL A 327 19.19 -3.64 5.08
C VAL A 327 20.10 -4.87 5.02
N ASP A 328 20.07 -5.60 3.91
CA ASP A 328 20.84 -6.85 3.73
C ASP A 328 22.36 -6.61 3.65
N ARG A 329 22.81 -5.39 3.31
CA ARG A 329 24.23 -5.01 3.38
C ARG A 329 24.72 -4.82 4.82
N GLY A 330 23.82 -4.48 5.75
CA GLY A 330 24.13 -4.29 7.17
C GLY A 330 25.00 -3.05 7.46
N GLU A 331 25.07 -2.09 6.54
CA GLU A 331 25.77 -0.81 6.74
C GLU A 331 24.80 0.19 7.40
N GLU A 332 25.18 0.74 8.55
CA GLU A 332 24.36 1.73 9.27
C GLU A 332 24.67 3.16 8.81
N GLY A 333 23.64 3.99 8.72
CA GLY A 333 23.75 5.42 8.44
C GLY A 333 24.25 5.78 7.04
N GLN A 334 24.09 4.90 6.04
CA GLN A 334 24.54 5.17 4.68
C GLN A 334 23.76 6.34 4.05
N GLU A 335 24.45 7.37 3.54
CA GLU A 335 23.83 8.38 2.68
C GLU A 335 23.98 7.97 1.21
N VAL A 336 22.87 7.94 0.47
CA VAL A 336 22.83 7.46 -0.91
C VAL A 336 22.22 8.53 -1.81
N SER A 337 22.97 8.94 -2.82
CA SER A 337 22.54 9.97 -3.77
C SER A 337 21.54 9.41 -4.79
N TRP A 338 20.68 10.26 -5.35
CA TRP A 338 19.71 9.84 -6.37
C TRP A 338 20.34 9.07 -7.54
N LYS A 339 21.54 9.47 -7.99
CA LYS A 339 22.26 8.82 -9.09
C LYS A 339 22.64 7.37 -8.80
N GLU A 340 22.77 7.00 -7.53
CA GLU A 340 23.17 5.66 -7.11
C GLU A 340 21.99 4.70 -6.91
N TRP A 341 20.81 5.21 -6.55
CA TRP A 341 19.66 4.35 -6.21
C TRP A 341 18.41 4.58 -7.06
N GLY A 342 18.24 5.76 -7.66
CA GLY A 342 16.97 6.20 -8.23
C GLY A 342 16.73 5.79 -9.69
N GLU A 343 17.75 5.85 -10.56
CA GLU A 343 17.53 5.72 -12.00
C GLU A 343 16.99 4.33 -12.40
N GLU A 344 17.62 3.26 -11.91
CA GLU A 344 17.29 1.89 -12.31
C GLU A 344 16.15 1.27 -11.48
N ASP A 345 16.09 1.60 -10.19
CA ASP A 345 15.21 0.92 -9.23
C ASP A 345 13.87 1.64 -9.01
N CYS A 346 13.65 2.78 -9.66
CA CYS A 346 12.43 3.58 -9.50
C CYS A 346 11.75 3.90 -10.83
N ARG A 347 10.47 4.26 -10.76
CA ARG A 347 9.75 4.95 -11.83
C ARG A 347 9.25 6.28 -11.30
N PHE A 348 9.66 7.40 -11.90
CA PHE A 348 9.25 8.73 -11.45
C PHE A 348 8.51 9.47 -12.57
N MET A 349 7.27 9.88 -12.29
CA MET A 349 6.36 10.40 -13.30
C MET A 349 5.71 11.70 -12.83
N ALA A 350 5.51 12.65 -13.75
CA ALA A 350 4.63 13.79 -13.50
C ALA A 350 3.21 13.26 -13.19
N LYS A 351 2.64 13.68 -12.06
CA LYS A 351 1.44 13.11 -11.46
C LYS A 351 0.29 13.16 -12.46
N ARG A 352 -0.11 11.96 -12.91
CA ARG A 352 -1.36 11.68 -13.63
C ARG A 352 -2.31 10.80 -12.81
N ILE A 353 -1.84 10.29 -11.67
CA ILE A 353 -2.63 9.57 -10.68
C ILE A 353 -3.41 10.63 -9.91
N GLY A 354 -4.73 10.46 -9.75
CA GLY A 354 -5.51 11.36 -8.89
C GLY A 354 -4.91 11.47 -7.48
N GLU A 355 -5.40 12.41 -6.68
CA GLU A 355 -5.30 12.25 -5.22
C GLU A 355 -6.20 11.07 -4.85
N ASN A 356 -5.74 9.87 -5.21
CA ASN A 356 -6.50 8.66 -5.04
C ASN A 356 -6.57 8.38 -3.55
N TRP A 357 -7.79 8.08 -3.14
CA TRP A 357 -8.17 7.64 -1.83
C TRP A 357 -7.34 6.42 -1.38
N LEU A 358 -7.21 6.17 -0.08
CA LEU A 358 -6.37 5.09 0.46
C LEU A 358 -6.70 3.72 -0.19
N ARG A 359 -5.69 2.82 -0.30
CA ARG A 359 -5.80 1.41 -0.79
C ARG A 359 -5.90 1.19 -2.31
N PHE A 360 -5.31 2.09 -3.10
CA PHE A 360 -5.19 1.93 -4.56
C PHE A 360 -3.96 1.11 -5.02
N ALA A 361 -3.19 0.54 -4.08
CA ALA A 361 -2.05 -0.33 -4.35
C ALA A 361 -2.22 -1.68 -3.65
N HIS A 362 -1.82 -2.76 -4.33
CA HIS A 362 -1.83 -4.11 -3.77
C HIS A 362 -0.76 -4.96 -4.46
N GLY A 363 0.18 -5.53 -3.68
CA GLY A 363 1.35 -6.21 -4.24
C GLY A 363 2.14 -5.30 -5.17
N SER A 364 2.39 -5.75 -6.41
CA SER A 364 3.04 -4.98 -7.46
C SER A 364 2.08 -4.15 -8.32
N CYS A 365 0.77 -4.19 -8.02
CA CYS A 365 -0.28 -3.57 -8.82
C CYS A 365 -0.76 -2.25 -8.20
N ILE A 366 -0.99 -1.25 -9.05
CA ILE A 366 -1.54 0.06 -8.68
C ILE A 366 -2.70 0.37 -9.61
N VAL A 367 -3.87 0.68 -9.04
CA VAL A 367 -5.06 1.08 -9.81
C VAL A 367 -5.26 2.60 -9.76
N CYS A 368 -5.62 3.21 -10.88
CA CYS A 368 -6.03 4.61 -10.91
C CYS A 368 -7.01 4.91 -12.04
N ASN A 369 -7.56 6.12 -12.03
CA ASN A 369 -8.30 6.65 -13.17
C ASN A 369 -7.40 6.65 -14.42
N SER A 370 -7.97 6.26 -15.54
CA SER A 370 -7.26 6.29 -16.81
C SER A 370 -6.91 7.72 -17.20
N ILE A 371 -5.72 7.88 -17.75
CA ILE A 371 -5.14 9.19 -18.06
C ILE A 371 -5.79 9.81 -19.30
N ASP A 372 -6.02 8.98 -20.32
CA ASP A 372 -6.35 9.45 -21.67
C ASP A 372 -7.86 9.34 -21.96
N LYS A 373 -8.61 8.59 -21.14
CA LYS A 373 -10.03 8.31 -21.33
C LYS A 373 -10.76 8.07 -20.00
N VAL A 374 -12.10 8.13 -20.03
CA VAL A 374 -12.97 7.69 -18.94
C VAL A 374 -12.76 6.19 -18.74
N GLY A 375 -12.11 5.80 -17.65
CA GLY A 375 -11.72 4.41 -17.49
C GLY A 375 -10.82 4.15 -16.28
N VAL A 376 -10.27 2.95 -16.26
CA VAL A 376 -9.33 2.47 -15.25
C VAL A 376 -8.01 2.06 -15.91
N ASP A 377 -6.91 2.44 -15.27
CA ASP A 377 -5.57 1.95 -15.56
C ASP A 377 -5.05 1.13 -14.37
N VAL A 378 -4.46 -0.02 -14.66
CA VAL A 378 -3.75 -0.86 -13.69
C VAL A 378 -2.30 -0.96 -14.09
N PHE A 379 -1.43 -0.33 -13.31
CA PHE A 379 0.02 -0.43 -13.43
C PHE A 379 0.48 -1.68 -12.69
N ASN A 380 1.28 -2.53 -13.32
CA ASN A 380 1.87 -3.71 -12.69
C ASN A 380 3.39 -3.68 -12.88
N PHE A 381 4.12 -3.65 -11.76
CA PHE A 381 5.58 -3.59 -11.71
C PHE A 381 6.25 -4.97 -11.54
N SER A 382 5.49 -6.07 -11.63
CA SER A 382 6.07 -7.42 -11.59
C SER A 382 7.03 -7.67 -12.76
N SER A 383 7.99 -8.58 -12.55
CA SER A 383 9.04 -8.91 -13.52
C SER A 383 8.56 -9.80 -14.68
N SER A 384 7.24 -10.02 -14.81
CA SER A 384 6.65 -10.83 -15.86
C SER A 384 7.09 -10.33 -17.23
N ARG A 385 7.90 -11.13 -17.92
CA ARG A 385 8.24 -10.91 -19.32
C ARG A 385 6.97 -11.12 -20.13
N CYS A 386 6.45 -10.05 -20.72
CA CYS A 386 5.67 -10.26 -21.92
C CYS A 386 6.62 -10.73 -23.00
N ASN A 387 6.41 -11.95 -23.48
CA ASN A 387 6.85 -12.29 -24.82
C ASN A 387 6.33 -11.18 -25.74
N ALA A 388 7.23 -10.58 -26.50
CA ALA A 388 7.02 -9.43 -27.37
C ALA A 388 6.09 -9.73 -28.57
N ASP A 389 5.14 -10.66 -28.43
CA ASP A 389 4.02 -10.82 -29.35
C ASP A 389 2.98 -9.74 -29.07
N SER A 390 3.45 -8.50 -29.18
CA SER A 390 2.66 -7.28 -29.36
C SER A 390 1.91 -7.38 -30.69
N SER A 391 0.85 -8.17 -30.72
CA SER A 391 -0.29 -7.82 -31.55
C SER A 391 -1.26 -7.12 -30.62
N ALA A 392 -1.50 -5.84 -30.88
CA ALA A 392 -2.60 -5.08 -30.30
C ALA A 392 -3.92 -5.72 -30.77
N SER A 393 -4.27 -6.88 -30.23
CA SER A 393 -5.47 -7.63 -30.58
C SER A 393 -6.66 -7.28 -29.69
N GLY A 394 -6.57 -6.20 -28.92
CA GLY A 394 -7.68 -5.66 -28.13
C GLY A 394 -8.61 -4.81 -29.00
N SER A 395 -9.91 -4.89 -28.74
CA SER A 395 -10.86 -3.84 -29.15
C SER A 395 -10.41 -2.48 -28.61
N ARG A 396 -10.86 -1.35 -29.20
CA ARG A 396 -10.53 0.01 -28.70
C ARG A 396 -10.76 0.18 -27.18
N GLU A 397 -11.67 -0.60 -26.62
CA GLU A 397 -12.07 -0.61 -25.22
C GLU A 397 -10.95 -1.08 -24.27
N ARG A 398 -10.10 -2.02 -24.69
CA ARG A 398 -9.08 -2.69 -23.85
C ARG A 398 -7.69 -2.57 -24.45
N GLN A 399 -6.74 -2.08 -23.64
CA GLN A 399 -5.37 -1.90 -24.09
C GLN A 399 -4.39 -2.45 -23.05
N TYR A 400 -3.28 -3.00 -23.53
CA TYR A 400 -2.21 -3.51 -22.68
C TYR A 400 -0.86 -3.12 -23.28
N PHE A 401 -0.01 -2.50 -22.48
CA PHE A 401 1.31 -2.05 -22.93
C PHE A 401 2.39 -2.36 -21.91
N SER A 402 3.51 -2.86 -22.39
CA SER A 402 4.76 -2.89 -21.64
C SER A 402 5.53 -1.58 -21.86
N ARG A 403 6.10 -1.02 -20.78
CA ARG A 403 6.85 0.24 -20.78
C ARG A 403 8.22 0.02 -20.17
N ASP A 404 9.16 -0.37 -21.03
CA ASP A 404 10.57 -0.52 -20.66
C ASP A 404 11.39 0.75 -20.97
N ASN A 405 10.81 1.70 -21.72
CA ASN A 405 11.49 2.94 -22.05
C ASN A 405 11.67 3.83 -20.80
N PRO A 406 12.77 4.59 -20.73
CA PRO A 406 13.00 5.52 -19.63
C PRO A 406 11.92 6.61 -19.57
N THR A 407 11.55 7.02 -18.37
CA THR A 407 10.79 8.25 -18.16
C THR A 407 11.79 9.36 -17.87
N VAL A 408 11.67 10.47 -18.60
CA VAL A 408 12.51 11.65 -18.44
C VAL A 408 11.62 12.82 -18.01
N ILE A 409 11.88 13.36 -16.81
CA ILE A 409 11.32 14.63 -16.38
C ILE A 409 12.35 15.69 -16.72
N SER A 410 12.06 16.50 -17.74
CA SER A 410 12.98 17.55 -18.20
C SER A 410 13.20 18.61 -17.11
N LYS A 411 14.44 19.05 -16.94
CA LYS A 411 14.82 20.21 -16.13
C LYS A 411 14.12 21.51 -16.56
N ASP A 412 13.63 21.59 -17.80
CA ASP A 412 12.92 22.75 -18.34
C ASP A 412 11.59 23.03 -17.62
N VAL A 413 11.07 22.06 -16.84
CA VAL A 413 9.92 22.29 -15.93
C VAL A 413 10.28 23.17 -14.72
N LYS A 414 11.55 23.57 -14.62
CA LYS A 414 12.12 24.46 -13.62
C LYS A 414 11.92 23.99 -12.18
N ILE A 415 12.04 22.69 -11.94
CA ILE A 415 11.99 22.09 -10.59
C ILE A 415 13.33 21.46 -10.23
N PHE A 416 13.82 20.57 -11.09
CA PHE A 416 15.04 19.82 -10.89
C PHE A 416 16.25 20.52 -11.52
N GLU A 417 17.44 20.32 -10.96
CA GLU A 417 18.69 20.88 -11.51
C GLU A 417 19.11 20.20 -12.82
N GLU A 418 18.87 18.90 -12.92
CA GLU A 418 19.16 18.05 -14.06
C GLU A 418 17.90 17.33 -14.55
N ASP A 419 17.96 16.74 -15.74
CA ASP A 419 16.90 15.86 -16.21
C ASP A 419 16.82 14.63 -15.30
N VAL A 420 15.63 14.31 -14.81
CA VAL A 420 15.43 13.15 -13.94
C VAL A 420 15.02 11.96 -14.80
N VAL A 421 15.92 10.98 -14.91
CA VAL A 421 15.71 9.74 -15.68
C VAL A 421 15.37 8.60 -14.73
N THR A 422 14.36 7.80 -15.08
CA THR A 422 13.97 6.58 -14.33
C THR A 422 13.57 5.44 -15.25
N ARG A 423 13.80 4.18 -14.83
CA ARG A 423 13.78 3.00 -15.71
C ARG A 423 13.07 1.77 -15.17
N LEU A 424 12.52 1.78 -13.95
CA LEU A 424 11.80 0.62 -13.40
C LEU A 424 10.67 0.17 -14.36
N PRO A 425 10.75 -1.03 -14.96
CA PRO A 425 9.81 -1.47 -15.97
C PRO A 425 8.43 -1.73 -15.36
N TYR A 426 7.40 -1.57 -16.18
CA TYR A 426 6.02 -1.84 -15.77
C TYR A 426 5.13 -2.13 -16.97
N HIS A 427 3.99 -2.72 -16.66
CA HIS A 427 2.90 -2.94 -17.60
C HIS A 427 1.70 -2.07 -17.22
N VAL A 428 0.91 -1.67 -18.21
CA VAL A 428 -0.37 -1.00 -17.99
C VAL A 428 -1.46 -1.78 -18.69
N ALA A 429 -2.46 -2.21 -17.93
CA ALA A 429 -3.74 -2.65 -18.49
C ALA A 429 -4.75 -1.51 -18.34
N SER A 430 -5.45 -1.19 -19.42
CA SER A 430 -6.40 -0.07 -19.48
C SER A 430 -7.75 -0.56 -19.99
N ARG A 431 -8.83 -0.15 -19.32
CA ARG A 431 -10.20 -0.43 -19.76
C ARG A 431 -11.07 0.82 -19.69
N GLU A 432 -11.76 1.09 -20.79
CA GLU A 432 -12.75 2.17 -20.85
C GLU A 432 -13.99 1.81 -20.02
N MET A 433 -14.57 2.80 -19.36
CA MET A 433 -15.71 2.64 -18.46
C MET A 433 -16.80 3.64 -18.82
N GLU A 434 -18.05 3.31 -18.50
CA GLU A 434 -19.16 4.24 -18.69
C GLU A 434 -19.01 5.49 -17.81
N GLU A 435 -18.50 5.31 -16.59
CA GLU A 435 -18.28 6.38 -15.63
C GLU A 435 -16.96 6.18 -14.87
N THR A 436 -16.27 7.28 -14.58
CA THR A 436 -15.09 7.26 -13.70
C THR A 436 -15.55 7.42 -12.25
N PRO A 437 -15.28 6.45 -11.36
CA PRO A 437 -15.54 6.62 -9.94
C PRO A 437 -14.67 7.74 -9.35
N PHE A 438 -14.99 8.18 -8.15
CA PHE A 438 -14.18 9.18 -7.45
C PHE A 438 -12.77 8.63 -7.15
N ALA A 439 -12.69 7.36 -6.74
CA ALA A 439 -11.44 6.66 -6.50
C ALA A 439 -11.56 5.16 -6.77
N TYR A 440 -10.41 4.49 -6.77
CA TYR A 440 -10.33 3.05 -6.88
C TYR A 440 -9.61 2.43 -5.68
N MET A 441 -10.04 1.23 -5.29
CA MET A 441 -9.31 0.32 -4.41
C MET A 441 -9.04 -0.99 -5.16
N ILE A 442 -8.05 -1.75 -4.71
CA ILE A 442 -7.62 -3.00 -5.36
C ILE A 442 -7.26 -4.07 -4.34
N ASP A 443 -7.57 -5.32 -4.66
CA ASP A 443 -6.97 -6.52 -4.06
C ASP A 443 -6.67 -7.59 -5.14
N GLU A 444 -6.31 -8.80 -4.74
CA GLU A 444 -6.03 -9.89 -5.68
C GLU A 444 -7.18 -10.28 -6.62
N GLU A 445 -8.43 -10.14 -6.19
CA GLU A 445 -9.61 -10.65 -6.90
C GLU A 445 -10.47 -9.54 -7.50
N ARG A 446 -10.26 -8.28 -7.10
CA ARG A 446 -11.19 -7.18 -7.35
C ARG A 446 -10.50 -5.86 -7.67
N ILE A 447 -11.19 -5.07 -8.49
CA ILE A 447 -11.09 -3.61 -8.50
C ILE A 447 -12.39 -3.06 -7.94
N ILE A 448 -12.30 -2.02 -7.11
CA ILE A 448 -13.47 -1.40 -6.50
C ILE A 448 -13.49 0.07 -6.89
N GLY A 449 -14.47 0.45 -7.70
CA GLY A 449 -14.79 1.85 -7.95
C GLY A 449 -15.64 2.41 -6.81
N LEU A 450 -15.29 3.59 -6.33
CA LEU A 450 -15.90 4.17 -5.15
C LEU A 450 -16.51 5.53 -5.50
N LYS A 451 -17.79 5.71 -5.18
CA LYS A 451 -18.59 6.92 -5.46
C LYS A 451 -19.24 7.42 -4.18
N PHE A 452 -19.31 8.73 -4.03
CA PHE A 452 -20.10 9.36 -2.97
C PHE A 452 -21.47 9.74 -3.52
N GLY A 453 -22.50 9.05 -3.07
CA GLY A 453 -23.88 9.48 -3.26
C GLY A 453 -24.26 10.54 -2.24
N THR A 454 -25.44 11.15 -2.42
CA THR A 454 -26.01 12.07 -1.43
C THR A 454 -26.30 11.38 -0.11
N ASP A 455 -26.74 10.12 -0.18
CA ASP A 455 -27.28 9.39 0.96
C ASP A 455 -26.34 8.29 1.45
N ALA A 456 -25.47 7.78 0.57
CA ALA A 456 -24.63 6.63 0.86
C ALA A 456 -23.33 6.62 0.06
N VAL A 457 -22.32 5.93 0.60
CA VAL A 457 -21.15 5.54 -0.19
C VAL A 457 -21.51 4.34 -1.05
N GLU A 458 -21.16 4.38 -2.33
CA GLU A 458 -21.42 3.30 -3.28
C GLU A 458 -20.10 2.68 -3.76
N LEU A 459 -20.01 1.36 -3.66
CA LEU A 459 -18.88 0.56 -4.12
C LEU A 459 -19.33 -0.25 -5.34
N THR A 460 -18.73 0.03 -6.49
CA THR A 460 -18.84 -0.83 -7.68
C THR A 460 -17.70 -1.84 -7.66
N VAL A 461 -18.02 -3.11 -7.46
CA VAL A 461 -17.07 -4.21 -7.32
C VAL A 461 -16.94 -4.96 -8.64
N TYR A 462 -15.77 -4.89 -9.27
CA TYR A 462 -15.40 -5.62 -10.49
C TYR A 462 -14.59 -6.86 -10.10
N SER A 463 -15.13 -8.06 -10.25
CA SER A 463 -14.49 -9.31 -9.80
C SER A 463 -13.94 -10.15 -10.96
N PHE A 464 -12.75 -10.71 -10.80
CA PHE A 464 -12.03 -11.50 -11.83
C PHE A 464 -12.31 -13.01 -11.80
#